data_AF-A0A1F3K559-F1
#
_entry.id   AF-A0A1F3K559-F1
#
_cell.length_a   1.000
_cell.length_b   1.000
_cell.length_c   1.000
_cell.angle_alpha   90.00
_cell.angle_beta   90.00
_cell.angle_gamma   90.00
#
_symmetry.space_group_name_H-M   'P 1'
#
loop_
_entity.id
_entity.type
_entity.pdbx_description
1 polymer ?
#
loop_
_entity_poly.entity_id
_entity_poly.type
_entity_poly.pdbx_seq_one_letter_code
_entity_poly.pdbx_strand_id
1 'polypeptide(L)'
;MRKYKVKIEPEALEDIQEITDWYNGAQAGLGKRFQKTAIRLMNSLSTDPQIYAIRYNEIRCVLIKKFPYLAHFYVNDENNTVEILAVISTDRNPKIWQEKTSKH
;
A
#
# COMPACT_ATOMS: atom_id res chain seq x y z
N MET A 1 -21.96 4.22 -6.68
CA MET A 1 -20.61 4.15 -6.07
C MET A 1 -19.64 4.90 -6.96
N ARG A 2 -18.83 5.79 -6.38
CA ARG A 2 -17.84 6.59 -7.09
C ARG A 2 -16.62 5.70 -7.39
N LYS A 3 -16.18 5.65 -8.65
CA LYS A 3 -14.99 4.86 -9.02
C LYS A 3 -13.75 5.74 -8.91
N TYR A 4 -12.71 5.19 -8.31
CA TYR A 4 -11.40 5.83 -8.20
C TYR A 4 -10.40 5.18 -9.14
N LYS A 5 -9.52 5.98 -9.74
CA LYS A 5 -8.34 5.51 -10.45
C LYS A 5 -7.22 5.28 -9.43
N VAL A 6 -6.72 4.05 -9.35
CA VAL A 6 -5.58 3.71 -8.49
C VAL A 6 -4.29 4.09 -9.21
N LYS A 7 -3.45 4.87 -8.56
CA LYS A 7 -2.07 5.19 -8.95
C LYS A 7 -1.14 4.62 -7.90
N ILE A 8 -0.04 4.03 -8.34
CA ILE A 8 0.99 3.50 -7.43
C ILE A 8 2.22 4.37 -7.65
N GLU A 9 2.68 5.02 -6.59
CA GLU A 9 3.88 5.83 -6.64
C GLU A 9 5.12 4.95 -6.88
N PRO A 10 6.15 5.46 -7.56
CA PRO A 10 7.39 4.72 -7.80
C PRO A 10 7.98 4.12 -6.51
N GLU A 11 7.97 4.87 -5.41
CA GLU A 11 8.47 4.44 -4.11
C GLU A 11 7.68 3.23 -3.57
N ALA A 12 6.37 3.16 -3.81
CA ALA A 12 5.55 2.01 -3.44
C ALA A 12 5.81 0.80 -4.34
N LEU A 13 6.15 0.99 -5.62
CA LEU A 13 6.55 -0.09 -6.52
C LEU A 13 7.88 -0.71 -6.06
N GLU A 14 8.84 0.13 -5.66
CA GLU A 14 10.11 -0.31 -5.09
C GLU A 14 9.89 -1.11 -3.81
N ASP A 15 9.05 -0.63 -2.88
CA ASP A 15 8.68 -1.37 -1.67
C ASP A 15 8.12 -2.77 -2.01
N ILE A 16 7.18 -2.86 -2.95
CA ILE A 16 6.58 -4.14 -3.34
C ILE A 16 7.64 -5.10 -3.91
N GLN A 17 8.57 -4.57 -4.70
CA GLN A 17 9.63 -5.35 -5.33
C GLN A 17 10.60 -5.90 -4.27
N GLU A 18 11.10 -5.04 -3.37
CA GLU A 18 11.98 -5.45 -2.27
C GLU A 18 11.35 -6.53 -1.38
N ILE A 19 10.08 -6.36 -1.01
CA ILE A 19 9.36 -7.33 -0.17
C ILE A 19 9.17 -8.65 -0.93
N THR A 20 8.88 -8.58 -2.23
CA THR A 20 8.73 -9.75 -3.10
C THR A 20 10.03 -10.55 -3.16
N ASP A 21 11.15 -9.88 -3.36
CA ASP A 21 12.47 -10.51 -3.45
C ASP A 21 12.89 -11.13 -2.12
N TRP A 22 12.67 -10.41 -1.01
CA TRP A 22 12.93 -10.93 0.33
C TRP A 22 12.16 -12.23 0.61
N TYR A 23 10.85 -12.24 0.33
CA TYR A 23 10.04 -13.44 0.53
C TYR A 23 10.44 -14.59 -0.40
N ASN A 24 10.82 -14.33 -1.64
CA ASN A 24 11.30 -15.37 -2.55
C ASN A 24 12.65 -15.95 -2.10
N GLY A 25 13.52 -15.15 -1.51
CA GLY A 25 14.77 -15.61 -0.88
C GLY A 25 14.52 -16.50 0.34
N ALA A 26 13.47 -16.20 1.13
CA ALA A 26 13.09 -17.03 2.27
C ALA A 26 12.41 -18.34 1.87
N GLN A 27 11.51 -18.31 0.90
CA GLN A 27 10.85 -19.49 0.35
C GLN A 27 10.41 -19.25 -1.09
N ALA A 28 10.80 -20.15 -2.00
CA ALA A 28 10.42 -20.09 -3.39
C ALA A 28 8.88 -19.96 -3.55
N GLY A 29 8.44 -18.95 -4.32
CA GLY A 29 7.04 -18.68 -4.61
C GLY A 29 6.28 -17.87 -3.55
N LEU A 30 6.88 -17.61 -2.38
CA LEU A 30 6.24 -16.80 -1.34
C LEU A 30 6.16 -15.32 -1.74
N GLY A 31 7.18 -14.79 -2.41
CA GLY A 31 7.15 -13.43 -2.97
C GLY A 31 6.05 -13.26 -4.01
N LYS A 32 5.89 -14.24 -4.91
CA LYS A 32 4.78 -14.25 -5.88
C LYS A 32 3.41 -14.23 -5.19
N ARG A 33 3.26 -14.93 -4.06
CA ARG A 33 2.04 -14.93 -3.25
C ARG A 33 1.80 -13.56 -2.60
N PHE A 34 2.85 -12.91 -2.11
CA PHE A 34 2.80 -11.54 -1.58
C PHE A 34 2.34 -10.56 -2.67
N GLN A 35 3.06 -10.50 -3.78
CA GLN A 35 2.78 -9.57 -4.89
C GLN A 35 1.33 -9.70 -5.39
N LYS A 36 0.85 -10.93 -5.60
CA LYS A 36 -0.55 -11.18 -6.01
C LYS A 36 -1.56 -10.67 -4.98
N THR A 37 -1.24 -10.78 -3.70
CA THR A 37 -2.11 -10.32 -2.61
C THR A 37 -2.13 -8.79 -2.53
N ALA A 38 -0.96 -8.16 -2.63
CA ALA A 38 -0.80 -6.71 -2.63
C ALA A 38 -1.55 -6.05 -3.80
N ILE A 39 -1.33 -6.53 -5.04
CA ILE A 39 -2.00 -6.00 -6.23
C ILE A 39 -3.51 -6.14 -6.14
N ARG A 40 -4.02 -7.28 -5.66
CA ARG A 40 -5.46 -7.50 -5.48
C ARG A 40 -6.06 -6.50 -4.49
N LEU A 41 -5.36 -6.23 -3.39
CA LEU A 41 -5.78 -5.25 -2.41
C LEU A 41 -5.81 -3.85 -3.02
N MET A 42 -4.74 -3.43 -3.69
CA MET A 42 -4.65 -2.11 -4.32
C MET A 42 -5.76 -1.90 -5.35
N ASN A 43 -6.04 -2.90 -6.19
CA ASN A 43 -7.14 -2.83 -7.15
C ASN A 43 -8.52 -2.70 -6.48
N SER A 44 -8.72 -3.28 -5.30
CA SER A 44 -9.98 -3.15 -4.56
C SER A 44 -10.24 -1.74 -4.02
N LEU A 45 -9.19 -0.91 -3.91
CA LEU A 45 -9.33 0.49 -3.50
C LEU A 45 -10.03 1.35 -4.57
N SER A 46 -10.20 0.85 -5.79
CA SER A 46 -10.93 1.56 -6.86
C SER A 46 -12.43 1.73 -6.57
N THR A 47 -13.03 0.89 -5.72
CA THR A 47 -14.48 0.88 -5.50
C THR A 47 -14.92 1.57 -4.22
N ASP A 48 -14.16 1.43 -3.13
CA ASP A 48 -14.53 2.02 -1.84
C ASP A 48 -13.30 2.26 -0.95
N PRO A 49 -12.43 3.23 -1.30
CA PRO A 49 -11.21 3.49 -0.54
C PRO A 49 -11.48 4.22 0.79
N GLN A 50 -12.67 4.80 0.95
CA GLN A 50 -13.02 5.61 2.12
C GLN A 50 -13.44 4.76 3.34
N ILE A 51 -13.67 3.44 3.19
CA ILE A 51 -13.95 2.52 4.31
C ILE A 51 -12.79 2.37 5.27
N TYR A 52 -11.56 2.67 4.82
CA TYR A 52 -10.37 2.51 5.62
C TYR A 52 -10.12 3.77 6.44
N ALA A 53 -10.03 3.65 7.76
CA ALA A 53 -9.82 4.81 8.63
C ALA A 53 -8.53 5.58 8.29
N ILE A 54 -8.60 6.91 8.40
CA ILE A 54 -7.42 7.78 8.37
C ILE A 54 -6.57 7.46 9.61
N ARG A 55 -5.26 7.30 9.42
CA ARG A 55 -4.29 7.05 10.48
C ARG A 55 -3.56 8.32 10.91
N TYR A 56 -3.22 9.20 9.96
CA TYR A 56 -2.53 10.48 10.16
C TYR A 56 -2.59 11.30 8.86
N ASN A 57 -2.52 12.64 8.92
CA ASN A 57 -2.45 13.55 7.77
C ASN A 57 -3.23 13.08 6.52
N GLU A 58 -4.51 12.70 6.67
CA GLU A 58 -5.37 12.18 5.59
C GLU A 58 -4.94 10.83 4.96
N ILE A 59 -3.79 10.29 5.34
CA ILE A 59 -3.29 8.98 4.94
C ILE A 59 -4.11 7.89 5.60
N ARG A 60 -4.60 6.98 4.75
CA ARG A 60 -5.29 5.76 5.13
C ARG A 60 -4.31 4.59 5.03
N CYS A 61 -4.52 3.58 5.87
CA CYS A 61 -3.68 2.38 5.86
C CYS A 61 -4.56 1.14 5.82
N VAL A 62 -4.15 0.16 5.03
CA VAL A 62 -4.81 -1.15 4.96
C VAL A 62 -3.80 -2.28 5.02
N LEU A 63 -4.13 -3.31 5.80
CA LEU A 63 -3.28 -4.51 5.94
C LEU A 63 -3.34 -5.37 4.68
N ILE A 64 -2.17 -5.74 4.18
CA ILE A 64 -2.01 -6.76 3.14
C ILE A 64 -2.26 -8.12 3.79
N LYS A 65 -3.49 -8.62 3.69
CA LYS A 65 -3.93 -9.85 4.38
C LYS A 65 -2.91 -10.98 4.27
N LYS A 66 -2.62 -11.63 5.40
CA LYS A 66 -1.65 -12.74 5.55
C LYS A 66 -0.16 -12.33 5.46
N PHE A 67 0.13 -11.04 5.40
CA PHE A 67 1.47 -10.48 5.40
C PHE A 67 1.54 -9.30 6.39
N PRO A 68 2.63 -9.15 7.16
CA PRO A 68 2.79 -8.10 8.16
C PRO A 68 3.19 -6.76 7.49
N TYR A 69 2.38 -6.29 6.54
CA TYR A 69 2.63 -5.07 5.76
C TYR A 69 1.34 -4.26 5.58
N LEU A 70 1.47 -2.94 5.68
CA LEU A 70 0.41 -1.98 5.43
C LEU A 70 0.67 -1.27 4.10
N ALA A 71 -0.36 -1.18 3.26
CA ALA A 71 -0.37 -0.21 2.16
C ALA A 71 -0.83 1.14 2.71
N HIS A 72 0.00 2.16 2.52
CA HIS A 72 -0.29 3.55 2.86
C HIS A 72 -0.77 4.27 1.61
N PHE A 73 -1.93 4.92 1.71
CA PHE A 73 -2.51 5.58 0.55
C PHE A 73 -3.28 6.84 0.91
N TYR A 74 -3.34 7.74 -0.05
CA TYR A 74 -4.13 8.96 -0.02
C TYR A 74 -5.35 8.81 -0.95
N VAL A 75 -6.45 9.48 -0.61
CA VAL A 75 -7.67 9.52 -1.44
C VAL A 75 -7.90 10.97 -1.85
N ASN A 76 -7.74 11.25 -3.13
CA ASN A 76 -8.02 12.56 -3.70
C ASN A 76 -9.43 12.55 -4.29
N ASP A 77 -10.37 13.14 -3.55
CA ASP A 77 -11.79 13.21 -3.96
C ASP A 77 -12.05 14.21 -5.09
N GLU A 78 -11.14 15.18 -5.31
CA GLU A 78 -11.29 16.18 -6.38
C GLU A 78 -11.10 15.53 -7.77
N ASN A 79 -10.10 14.67 -7.89
CA ASN A 79 -9.76 14.01 -9.16
C ASN A 79 -10.15 12.52 -9.21
N ASN A 80 -10.79 12.00 -8.17
CA ASN A 80 -11.18 10.59 -8.02
C ASN A 80 -9.98 9.64 -8.13
N THR A 81 -8.90 9.91 -7.41
CA THR A 81 -7.74 9.03 -7.41
C THR A 81 -7.43 8.48 -6.03
N VAL A 82 -6.86 7.28 -6.03
CA VAL A 82 -6.24 6.66 -4.85
C VAL A 82 -4.77 6.53 -5.15
N GLU A 83 -3.94 7.17 -4.35
CA GLU A 83 -2.50 7.23 -4.55
C GLU A 83 -1.83 6.34 -3.51
N ILE A 84 -1.26 5.22 -3.95
CA ILE A 84 -0.52 4.29 -3.08
C ILE A 84 0.88 4.86 -2.91
N LEU A 85 1.17 5.35 -1.72
CA LEU A 85 2.39 6.08 -1.41
C LEU A 85 3.54 5.15 -0.99
N ALA A 86 3.22 4.10 -0.21
CA ALA A 86 4.23 3.19 0.32
C ALA A 86 3.63 1.83 0.75
N VAL A 87 4.47 0.80 0.84
CA VAL A 87 4.14 -0.48 1.49
C VAL A 87 5.14 -0.76 2.62
N ILE A 88 4.67 -0.68 3.86
CA ILE A 88 5.56 -0.65 5.04
C ILE A 88 5.25 -1.83 5.96
N SER A 89 6.30 -2.48 6.47
CA SER A 89 6.14 -3.57 7.45
C SER A 89 5.51 -3.05 8.74
N THR A 90 4.61 -3.84 9.34
CA THR A 90 3.98 -3.52 10.63
C THR A 90 4.96 -3.47 11.79
N ASP A 91 6.11 -4.12 11.65
CA ASP A 91 7.13 -4.23 12.70
C ASP A 91 8.26 -3.20 12.53
N ARG A 92 8.26 -2.43 11.42
CA ARG A 92 9.26 -1.40 11.14
C ARG A 92 8.99 -0.13 11.94
N ASN A 93 10.06 0.57 12.31
CA ASN A 93 10.00 1.79 13.10
C ASN A 93 9.06 2.83 12.46
N PRO A 94 8.07 3.37 13.20
CA PRO A 94 7.20 4.46 12.76
C PRO A 94 7.96 5.80 12.69
N LYS A 95 9.17 5.85 12.18
CA LYS A 95 9.76 7.07 11.60
C LYS A 95 9.83 6.96 10.08
N ILE A 96 9.95 5.74 9.57
CA ILE A 96 10.05 5.41 8.14
C ILE A 96 8.81 5.86 7.36
N TRP A 97 7.62 5.73 7.93
CA TRP A 97 6.38 6.27 7.33
C TRP A 97 6.40 7.79 7.13
N GLN A 98 6.89 8.59 8.08
CA GLN A 98 6.92 10.05 7.99
C GLN A 98 7.81 10.51 6.84
N GLU A 99 8.97 9.85 6.66
CA GLU A 99 9.87 10.14 5.54
C GLU A 99 9.21 9.81 4.21
N LYS A 100 8.58 8.63 4.10
CA LYS A 100 7.99 8.13 2.85
C LYS A 100 6.67 8.79 2.44
N THR A 101 5.88 9.30 3.39
CA THR A 101 4.56 9.90 3.10
C THR A 101 4.53 11.42 3.24
N SER A 102 5.65 12.06 3.59
CA SER A 102 5.78 13.51 3.83
C SER A 102 5.31 14.45 2.71
N LYS A 103 5.14 13.95 1.48
CA LYS A 103 4.69 14.74 0.33
C LYS A 103 3.19 15.10 0.38
N HIS A 104 2.42 14.50 1.29
CA HIS A 104 0.97 14.69 1.47
C HIS A 104 0.65 14.90 2.96
#